data_AF-A0A2T2R4S0-F1
#
_entry.id   AF-A0A2T2R4S0-F1
#
_cell.length_a   1.000
_cell.length_b   1.000
_cell.length_c   1.000
_cell.angle_alpha   90.00
_cell.angle_beta   90.00
_cell.angle_gamma   90.00
#
_symmetry.space_group_name_H-M   'P 1'
#
loop_
_entity.id
_entity.type
_entity.pdbx_description
1 polymer ?
#
loop_
_entity_poly.entity_id
_entity_poly.type
_entity_poly.pdbx_seq_one_letter_code
_entity_poly.pdbx_strand_id
1 'polypeptide(L)'
;MSQNGYQFVGIGDITTDDFIKLKDIRIDTESDKGDQGMDEICFRFGDKIEYADHTVVPAVGNAPNAAVSAHRLGLDAAVNTNF
;
A
#
# COMPACT_ATOMS: atom_id res chain seq x y z
N MET A 1 8.10 -8.98 38.63
CA MET A 1 8.23 -8.42 37.27
C MET A 1 6.83 -8.39 36.69
N SER A 2 6.25 -7.22 36.42
CA SER A 2 4.94 -7.15 35.76
C SER A 2 5.08 -7.77 34.37
N GLN A 3 4.16 -8.65 33.98
CA GLN A 3 4.07 -9.04 32.58
C GLN A 3 3.56 -7.82 31.81
N ASN A 4 4.45 -7.10 31.16
CA ASN A 4 4.04 -6.08 30.20
C ASN A 4 3.58 -6.82 28.94
N GLY A 5 2.26 -6.95 28.78
CA GLY A 5 1.65 -7.43 27.55
C GLY A 5 1.79 -6.41 26.42
N TYR A 6 1.40 -6.79 25.21
CA TYR A 6 1.36 -5.87 24.08
C TYR A 6 0.36 -4.74 24.34
N GLN A 7 0.78 -3.51 24.07
CA GLN A 7 -0.03 -2.30 24.12
C GLN A 7 -0.84 -2.08 22.84
N PHE A 8 -0.43 -2.71 21.73
CA PHE A 8 -1.13 -2.68 20.46
C PHE A 8 -1.03 -4.04 19.76
N VAL A 9 -2.14 -4.55 19.23
CA VAL A 9 -2.14 -5.76 18.42
C VAL A 9 -2.94 -5.52 17.14
N GLY A 10 -2.27 -5.53 15.99
CA GLY A 10 -2.92 -5.55 14.68
C GLY A 10 -3.29 -6.98 14.30
N ILE A 11 -4.53 -7.22 13.89
CA ILE A 11 -4.97 -8.53 13.41
C ILE A 11 -5.52 -8.36 12.00
N GLY A 12 -4.93 -9.05 11.04
CA GLY A 12 -5.37 -9.00 9.64
C GLY A 12 -4.34 -9.57 8.70
N ASP A 13 -4.71 -9.61 7.41
CA ASP A 13 -3.86 -10.17 6.37
C ASP A 13 -2.58 -9.35 6.18
N ILE A 14 -1.52 -10.08 5.84
CA ILE A 14 -0.23 -9.52 5.48
C ILE A 14 -0.07 -9.62 3.97
N THR A 15 0.30 -8.51 3.35
CA THR A 15 0.46 -8.41 1.91
C THR A 15 1.88 -8.02 1.55
N THR A 16 2.18 -8.09 0.26
CA THR A 16 3.36 -7.48 -0.34
C THR A 16 2.86 -6.44 -1.34
N ASP A 17 3.25 -5.19 -1.14
CA ASP A 17 2.96 -4.14 -2.11
C ASP A 17 4.07 -4.13 -3.16
N ASP A 18 3.70 -3.94 -4.42
CA ASP A 18 4.66 -3.72 -5.50
C ASP A 18 4.36 -2.38 -6.17
N PHE A 19 5.24 -1.41 -5.93
CA PHE A 19 5.11 -0.08 -6.53
C PHE A 19 5.81 -0.08 -7.89
N ILE A 20 5.02 -0.08 -8.96
CA ILE A 20 5.51 -0.14 -10.33
C ILE A 20 5.57 1.26 -10.97
N LYS A 21 6.63 1.50 -11.76
CA LYS A 21 6.74 2.66 -12.64
C LYS A 21 6.33 2.26 -14.06
N LEU A 22 5.12 2.60 -14.47
CA LEU A 22 4.59 2.28 -15.79
C LEU A 22 5.35 3.02 -16.91
N LYS A 23 5.55 2.35 -18.05
CA LYS A 23 5.98 2.95 -19.32
C LYS A 23 4.78 3.30 -20.18
N ASP A 24 4.96 4.21 -21.15
CA ASP A 24 4.00 4.46 -22.24
C ASP A 24 2.55 4.73 -21.78
N ILE A 25 2.42 5.48 -20.68
CA ILE A 25 1.14 6.02 -20.19
C ILE A 25 1.04 7.52 -20.49
N ARG A 26 -0.18 8.02 -20.57
CA ARG A 26 -0.48 9.46 -20.61
C ARG A 26 -1.22 9.83 -19.33
N ILE A 27 -0.95 11.01 -18.80
CA ILE A 27 -1.83 11.63 -17.81
C ILE A 27 -2.81 12.51 -18.57
N ASP A 28 -4.10 12.24 -18.43
CA ASP A 28 -5.14 13.15 -18.89
C ASP A 28 -5.40 14.18 -17.80
N THR A 29 -5.20 15.44 -18.16
CA THR A 29 -5.40 16.59 -17.27
C THR A 29 -6.57 17.45 -17.74
N GLU A 30 -7.25 17.06 -18.82
CA GLU A 30 -8.44 17.76 -19.30
C GLU A 30 -9.64 17.31 -18.47
N SER A 31 -10.20 18.21 -17.67
CA SER A 31 -11.32 17.86 -16.80
C SER A 31 -12.57 17.52 -17.61
N ASP A 32 -13.07 16.29 -17.46
CA ASP A 32 -14.38 15.91 -17.94
C ASP A 32 -15.43 15.83 -16.79
N LYS A 33 -16.69 15.54 -17.12
CA LYS A 33 -17.77 15.46 -16.10
C LYS A 33 -17.68 14.22 -15.21
N GLY A 34 -17.02 13.17 -15.67
CA GLY A 34 -16.79 11.90 -14.98
C GLY A 34 -15.59 11.93 -14.03
N ASP A 35 -14.57 12.71 -14.33
CA ASP A 35 -13.27 12.70 -13.61
C ASP A 35 -13.32 13.40 -12.24
N GLN A 36 -14.43 14.07 -11.92
CA GLN A 36 -14.62 14.86 -10.68
C GLN A 36 -13.51 15.90 -10.43
N GLY A 37 -12.85 16.35 -11.50
CA GLY A 37 -11.74 17.31 -11.42
C GLY A 37 -10.39 16.70 -11.03
N MET A 38 -10.24 15.37 -11.14
CA MET A 38 -8.98 14.66 -10.89
C MET A 38 -8.26 14.37 -12.20
N ASP A 39 -6.93 14.36 -12.17
CA ASP A 39 -6.12 13.88 -13.30
C ASP A 39 -6.22 12.35 -13.40
N GLU A 40 -6.34 11.82 -14.62
CA GLU A 40 -6.49 10.39 -14.86
C GLU A 40 -5.26 9.77 -15.53
N ILE A 41 -4.95 8.53 -15.17
CA ILE A 41 -3.94 7.73 -15.86
C ILE A 41 -4.62 7.02 -17.04
N CYS A 42 -4.19 7.31 -18.26
CA CYS A 42 -4.76 6.74 -19.47
C CYS A 42 -3.77 5.84 -20.22
N PHE A 43 -4.33 4.78 -20.82
CA PHE A 43 -3.64 3.83 -21.68
C PHE A 43 -4.60 3.26 -22.72
N ARG A 44 -4.05 2.69 -23.80
CA ARG A 44 -4.87 2.12 -24.88
C ARG A 44 -5.58 0.86 -24.38
N PHE A 45 -6.84 0.70 -24.76
CA PHE A 45 -7.64 -0.46 -24.38
C PHE A 45 -7.01 -1.77 -24.89
N GLY A 46 -6.79 -2.72 -24.00
CA GLY A 46 -6.21 -4.03 -24.33
C GLY A 46 -4.69 -4.09 -24.32
N ASP A 47 -4.00 -2.96 -24.09
CA ASP A 47 -2.54 -2.97 -23.97
C ASP A 47 -2.07 -3.74 -22.72
N LYS A 48 -0.98 -4.48 -22.89
CA LYS A 48 -0.17 -4.97 -21.77
C LYS A 48 0.97 -3.99 -21.58
N ILE A 49 0.87 -3.15 -20.56
CA ILE A 49 1.84 -2.10 -20.29
C ILE A 49 3.02 -2.67 -19.50
N GLU A 50 4.23 -2.44 -19.99
CA GLU A 50 5.45 -2.77 -19.26
C GLU A 50 5.68 -1.74 -18.13
N TYR A 51 6.32 -2.19 -17.05
CA TYR A 51 6.93 -1.29 -16.08
C TYR A 51 8.43 -1.12 -16.35
N ALA A 52 8.96 0.08 -16.12
CA ALA A 52 10.38 0.38 -16.24
C ALA A 52 11.17 0.01 -14.98
N ASP A 53 10.49 0.06 -13.84
CA ASP A 53 11.07 -0.20 -12.53
C ASP A 53 9.96 -0.66 -11.58
N HIS A 54 10.34 -1.37 -10.52
CA HIS A 54 9.40 -1.76 -9.49
C HIS A 54 10.08 -1.85 -8.12
N THR A 55 9.35 -1.50 -7.07
CA THR A 55 9.83 -1.58 -5.69
C THR A 55 8.89 -2.47 -4.89
N VAL A 56 9.38 -3.66 -4.56
CA VAL A 56 8.67 -4.64 -3.74
C VAL A 56 8.85 -4.31 -2.26
N VAL A 57 7.73 -4.12 -1.56
CA VAL A 57 7.69 -3.87 -0.12
C VAL A 57 6.92 -5.00 0.56
N PRO A 58 7.63 -6.01 1.11
CA PRO A 58 6.97 -7.11 1.80
C PRO A 58 6.48 -6.70 3.18
N ALA A 59 5.64 -7.55 3.78
CA ALA A 59 5.17 -7.45 5.16
C ALA A 59 4.37 -6.16 5.47
N VAL A 60 3.53 -5.76 4.51
CA VAL A 60 2.64 -4.59 4.57
C VAL A 60 1.18 -5.05 4.68
N GLY A 61 0.24 -4.13 4.47
CA GLY A 61 -1.19 -4.33 4.68
C GLY A 61 -1.68 -3.51 5.86
N ASN A 62 -3.01 -3.34 5.97
CA ASN A 62 -3.59 -2.42 6.94
C ASN A 62 -3.19 -2.75 8.39
N ALA A 63 -3.32 -4.01 8.80
CA ALA A 63 -2.97 -4.45 10.15
C ALA A 63 -1.45 -4.42 10.42
N PRO A 64 -0.58 -4.99 9.56
CA PRO A 64 0.87 -4.85 9.70
C PRO A 64 1.36 -3.39 9.72
N ASN A 65 0.85 -2.52 8.84
CA ASN A 65 1.24 -1.11 8.80
C ASN A 65 0.83 -0.37 10.09
N ALA A 66 -0.35 -0.66 10.63
CA ALA A 66 -0.79 -0.11 11.91
C ALA A 66 0.12 -0.59 13.07
N ALA A 67 0.45 -1.87 13.12
CA ALA A 67 1.33 -2.44 14.16
C ALA A 67 2.76 -1.87 14.09
N VAL A 68 3.32 -1.76 12.88
CA VAL A 68 4.64 -1.13 12.66
C VAL A 68 4.61 0.35 13.04
N SER A 69 3.53 1.06 12.73
CA SER A 69 3.38 2.48 13.12
C SER A 69 3.30 2.63 14.65
N ALA A 70 2.52 1.79 15.34
CA ALA A 70 2.46 1.75 16.79
C ALA A 70 3.84 1.49 17.41
N HIS A 71 4.60 0.54 16.85
CA HIS A 71 5.96 0.26 17.28
C HIS A 71 6.90 1.46 17.08
N ARG A 72 6.84 2.13 15.94
CA ARG A 72 7.64 3.34 15.64
C ARG A 72 7.35 4.51 16.59
N LEU A 73 6.14 4.56 17.14
CA LEU A 73 5.73 5.54 18.16
C LEU A 73 6.13 5.12 19.60
N GLY A 74 6.79 3.97 19.77
CA GLY A 74 7.31 3.50 21.05
C GLY A 74 6.40 2.57 21.83
N LEU A 75 5.33 2.05 21.23
CA LEU A 75 4.46 1.06 21.86
C LEU A 75 5.02 -0.35 21.69
N ASP A 76 4.80 -1.19 22.70
CA ASP A 76 5.00 -2.65 22.57
C ASP A 76 3.88 -3.21 21.69
N ALA A 77 4.15 -3.33 20.39
CA ALA A 77 3.17 -3.73 19.39
C ALA A 77 3.42 -5.16 18.84
N ALA A 78 2.35 -5.84 18.46
CA ALA A 78 2.39 -7.10 17.74
C ALA A 78 1.47 -7.08 16.52
N VAL A 79 1.72 -7.98 15.58
CA VAL A 79 0.81 -8.29 14.48
C VAL A 79 0.50 -9.79 14.49
N ASN A 80 -0.77 -10.15 14.29
CA ASN A 80 -1.22 -11.51 14.06
C ASN A 80 -1.83 -11.58 12.66
N THR A 81 -1.33 -12.51 11.86
CA THR A 81 -1.74 -12.68 10.46
C THR A 81 -1.75 -14.16 10.10
N ASN A 82 -2.52 -14.50 9.07
CA ASN A 82 -2.54 -15.82 8.45
C ASN A 82 -1.76 -15.74 7.13
N PHE A 83 -0.88 -16.71 6.87
CA PHE A 83 -0.02 -16.77 5.69
C PHE A 83 -0.49 -17.87 4.73
#